data_AF-A0A2S9GMN0-F1
#
_entry.id   AF-A0A2S9GMN0-F1
#
_cell.length_a   1.000
_cell.length_b   1.000
_cell.length_c   1.000
_cell.angle_alpha   90.00
_cell.angle_beta   90.00
_cell.angle_gamma   90.00
#
_symmetry.space_group_name_H-M   'P 1'
#
loop_
_entity.id
_entity.type
_entity.pdbx_description
1 polymer ?
#
loop_
_entity_poly.entity_id
_entity_poly.type
_entity_poly.pdbx_seq_one_letter_code
_entity_poly.pdbx_strand_id
1 'polypeptide(L)' 'MVTIAMWKFRQFRPVNTAAARIGALHRFLAIRDKGLRRKLTPNYDFGCKRPTLSNTYYRTFNKPHVQLETAGIERIEADG' A
#
# COMPACT_ATOMS: atom_id res chain seq x y z
N MET A 1 18.07 6.63 -1.43
CA MET A 1 18.48 7.67 -0.46
C MET A 1 17.70 7.63 0.87
N VAL A 2 16.36 7.51 0.89
CA VAL A 2 15.60 7.38 2.17
C VAL A 2 15.90 6.09 2.94
N THR A 3 16.11 4.97 2.23
CA THR A 3 16.46 3.66 2.82
C THR A 3 17.77 3.68 3.61
N ILE A 4 18.81 4.34 3.08
CA ILE A 4 20.12 4.47 3.74
C ILE A 4 20.01 5.32 5.01
N ALA A 5 19.20 6.39 5.00
CA ALA A 5 18.96 7.22 6.18
C ALA A 5 18.26 6.44 7.30
N MET A 6 17.27 5.60 6.96
CA MET A 6 16.54 4.79 7.94
C MET A 6 17.39 3.65 8.53
N TRP A 7 18.32 3.08 7.75
CA TRP A 7 19.20 2.01 8.22
C TRP A 7 20.35 2.54 9.08
N LYS A 8 20.93 3.70 8.72
CA LYS A 8 22.07 4.31 9.42
C LYS A 8 21.67 5.05 10.71
N PHE A 9 20.47 5.62 10.77
CA PHE A 9 20.06 6.48 11.89
C PHE A 9 18.81 5.92 12.60
N ARG A 10 19.03 5.17 13.69
CA ARG A 10 18.00 4.50 14.51
C ARG A 10 16.88 5.44 15.00
N GLN A 11 17.14 6.74 15.08
CA GLN A 11 16.18 7.80 15.45
C GLN A 11 15.01 8.00 14.47
N PHE A 12 15.12 7.53 13.22
CA PHE A 12 14.01 7.65 12.25
C PHE A 12 12.93 6.57 12.39
N ARG A 13 13.12 5.55 13.24
CA ARG A 13 12.10 4.50 13.50
C ARG A 13 10.72 5.05 13.92
N PRO A 14 10.59 6.00 14.87
CA PRO A 14 9.30 6.60 15.19
C PRO A 14 8.68 7.35 14.02
N VAL A 15 9.48 8.03 13.20
CA VAL A 15 9.02 8.76 12.00
C VAL A 15 8.40 7.78 11.00
N ASN A 16 9.04 6.63 10.76
CA ASN A 16 8.51 5.60 9.87
C ASN A 16 7.18 5.04 10.36
N THR A 17 7.07 4.81 11.67
CA THR A 17 5.84 4.30 12.28
C THR A 17 4.71 5.33 12.17
N ALA A 18 5.01 6.61 12.39
CA ALA A 18 4.03 7.68 12.21
C ALA A 18 3.57 7.77 10.75
N ALA A 19 4.50 7.75 9.79
CA ALA A 19 4.19 7.75 8.37
C ALA A 19 3.34 6.53 7.95
N ALA A 20 3.64 5.34 8.49
CA ALA A 20 2.85 4.13 8.27
C ALA A 20 1.39 4.31 8.76
N ARG A 21 1.21 4.88 9.96
CA ARG A 21 -0.12 5.14 10.54
C ARG A 21 -0.91 6.16 9.75
N ILE A 22 -0.28 7.24 9.29
CA ILE A 22 -0.93 8.24 8.41
C ILE A 22 -1.37 7.58 7.10
N GLY A 23 -0.51 6.75 6.50
CA GLY A 23 -0.86 5.99 5.30
C GLY A 23 -2.03 5.02 5.54
N ALA A 24 -2.06 4.34 6.69
CA ALA A 24 -3.16 3.46 7.08
C ALA A 24 -4.47 4.22 7.28
N LEU A 25 -4.43 5.39 7.94
CA LEU A 25 -5.60 6.26 8.12
C LEU A 25 -6.13 6.76 6.77
N HIS A 26 -5.26 7.23 5.88
CA HIS A 26 -5.65 7.66 4.54
C HIS A 26 -6.33 6.53 3.75
N ARG A 27 -5.77 5.31 3.79
CA ARG A 27 -6.40 4.13 3.16
C ARG A 27 -7.76 3.81 3.78
N PHE A 28 -7.87 3.89 5.10
CA PHE A 28 -9.14 3.66 5.82
C PHE A 28 -10.23 4.64 5.41
N LEU A 29 -9.89 5.92 5.27
CA LEU A 29 -10.83 6.96 4.84
C LEU A 29 -11.22 6.80 3.36
N ALA A 30 -10.27 6.38 2.51
CA ALA A 30 -10.51 6.21 1.08
C ALA A 30 -11.32 4.94 0.74
N ILE A 31 -11.16 3.85 1.49
CA ILE A 31 -11.77 2.53 1.20
C ILE A 31 -12.62 2.06 2.38
N ARG A 32 -13.94 2.07 2.17
CA ARG A 32 -14.93 1.64 3.17
C ARG A 32 -14.99 0.12 3.32
N ASP A 33 -14.83 -0.62 2.21
CA ASP A 33 -14.88 -2.07 2.23
C ASP A 33 -13.72 -2.67 3.05
N LYS A 34 -14.07 -3.48 4.06
CA LYS A 34 -13.08 -4.04 4.98
C LYS A 34 -12.20 -5.09 4.31
N GLY A 35 -12.73 -5.85 3.35
CA GLY A 35 -12.00 -6.91 2.64
C GLY A 35 -10.93 -6.33 1.72
N LEU A 36 -11.32 -5.41 0.87
CA LEU A 36 -10.46 -4.64 -0.04
C LEU A 36 -9.37 -3.90 0.71
N ARG A 37 -9.71 -3.26 1.84
CA ARG A 37 -8.71 -2.59 2.67
C ARG A 37 -7.67 -3.55 3.23
N ARG A 38 -8.06 -4.76 3.65
CA ARG A 38 -7.09 -5.79 4.08
C ARG A 38 -6.18 -6.21 2.94
N LYS A 39 -6.73 -6.49 1.75
CA LYS A 39 -5.94 -6.84 0.54
C LYS A 39 -4.93 -5.75 0.16
N LEU A 40 -5.29 -4.48 0.31
CA LEU A 40 -4.41 -3.33 0.00
C LEU A 40 -3.50 -2.93 1.18
N THR A 41 -3.52 -3.68 2.28
CA THR A 41 -2.63 -3.41 3.41
C THR A 41 -1.29 -4.10 3.21
N PRO A 42 -0.18 -3.35 3.10
CA PRO A 42 1.14 -3.93 2.94
C PRO A 42 1.55 -4.70 4.21
N ASN A 43 2.23 -5.82 4.00
CA ASN A 43 2.83 -6.68 5.02
C ASN A 43 4.31 -6.32 5.29
N TYR A 44 4.71 -5.09 5.00
CA TYR A 44 6.06 -4.58 5.17
C TYR A 44 6.03 -3.18 5.78
N ASP A 45 7.11 -2.81 6.45
CA ASP A 45 7.21 -1.51 7.12
C ASP A 45 7.37 -0.34 6.14
N PHE A 46 6.91 0.84 6.57
CA PHE A 46 7.11 2.07 5.81
C PHE A 46 8.61 2.36 5.65
N GLY A 47 9.07 2.46 4.40
CA GLY A 47 10.48 2.67 4.05
C GLY A 47 11.22 1.43 3.57
N CYS A 48 10.71 0.22 3.79
CA CYS A 48 11.25 -1.01 3.18
C CYS A 48 11.13 -0.98 1.66
N LYS A 49 10.12 -0.26 1.15
CA LYS A 49 9.94 0.07 -0.27
C LYS A 49 9.82 1.58 -0.43
N ARG A 50 10.16 2.09 -1.61
CA ARG A 50 9.97 3.50 -1.96
C ARG A 50 8.46 3.82 -1.97
N PRO A 51 7.96 4.73 -1.11
CA PRO A 51 6.55 5.09 -1.11
C PRO A 51 6.16 5.73 -2.44
N THR A 52 4.99 5.35 -2.95
CA THR A 52 4.34 6.01 -4.09
C THR A 52 3.25 6.95 -3.59
N LEU A 53 3.06 8.07 -4.28
CA LEU A 53 2.06 9.07 -3.94
C LEU A 53 1.06 9.17 -5.07
N SER A 54 -0.22 9.01 -4.75
CA SER A 54 -1.32 9.18 -5.70
C SER A 54 -2.57 9.65 -4.98
N ASN A 55 -3.19 10.67 -5.55
CA ASN A 55 -4.45 11.21 -5.04
C ASN A 55 -5.65 10.32 -5.41
N THR A 56 -5.52 9.46 -6.41
CA THR A 56 -6.65 8.72 -7.02
C THR A 56 -6.61 7.22 -6.77
N TYR A 57 -5.43 6.63 -6.54
CA TYR A 57 -5.23 5.17 -6.51
C TYR A 57 -6.25 4.40 -5.66
N TYR A 58 -6.37 4.72 -4.36
CA TYR A 58 -7.31 4.01 -3.49
C TYR A 58 -8.78 4.23 -3.87
N ARG A 59 -9.12 5.43 -4.36
CA ARG A 59 -10.50 5.76 -4.77
C ARG A 59 -10.92 5.00 -6.02
N THR A 60 -9.97 4.65 -6.89
CA THR A 60 -10.23 3.86 -8.11
C THR A 60 -10.87 2.52 -7.80
N PHE A 61 -10.48 1.85 -6.70
CA PHE A 61 -11.02 0.55 -6.32
C PHE A 61 -12.46 0.59 -5.79
N ASN A 62 -13.04 1.77 -5.56
CA ASN A 62 -14.46 1.90 -5.22
C ASN A 62 -15.37 1.96 -6.45
N LYS A 63 -14.82 1.95 -7.68
CA LYS A 63 -15.60 1.98 -8.91
C LYS A 63 -16.20 0.59 -9.21
N PRO A 64 -17.44 0.50 -9.73
CA PRO A 64 -18.12 -0.78 -9.94
C PRO A 64 -17.45 -1.69 -10.98
N HIS A 65 -16.64 -1.14 -11.88
CA HIS A 65 -15.93 -1.87 -12.94
C HIS A 65 -14.47 -2.18 -12.60
N VAL A 66 -14.04 -1.96 -11.34
CA VAL A 66 -12.65 -2.18 -10.92
C VAL A 66 -12.60 -3.34 -9.94
N GLN A 67 -11.72 -4.30 -10.22
CA GLN A 67 -11.50 -5.48 -9.39
C GLN A 67 -10.04 -5.56 -8.95
N LEU A 68 -9.81 -6.08 -7.74
CA LEU A 68 -8.47 -6.30 -7.19
C LEU A 68 -8.21 -7.79 -7.05
N GLU A 69 -7.34 -8.30 -7.93
CA GLU A 69 -6.82 -9.66 -7.86
C GLU A 69 -5.49 -9.71 -7.12
N THR A 70 -5.40 -10.63 -6.16
CA THR A 70 -4.21 -10.85 -5.32
C THR A 70 -3.72 -12.29 -5.34
N ALA A 71 -4.36 -13.16 -6.13
CA ALA A 71 -3.94 -14.53 -6.31
C ALA A 71 -2.62 -14.58 -7.10
N GLY A 72 -1.87 -15.68 -6.93
CA GLY A 72 -0.71 -15.95 -7.77
C GLY A 72 -1.14 -16.25 -9.20
N ILE A 73 -0.30 -15.90 -10.16
CA ILE A 73 -0.50 -16.22 -11.58
C ILE A 73 0.21 -17.55 -11.86
N GLU A 74 -0.51 -18.54 -12.37
CA GLU A 74 0.05 -19.85 -12.75
C GLU A 74 0.58 -19.84 -14.19
N ARG A 75 -0.26 -19.40 -15.14
CA ARG A 75 0.09 -19.20 -16.55
C ARG A 75 -0.82 -18.14 -17.18
N ILE A 76 -0.48 -17.73 -18.39
CA ILE A 76 -1.25 -16.80 -19.22
C ILE A 76 -1.82 -17.59 -20.40
N GLU A 77 -3.10 -17.41 -20.72
CA GLU A 77 -3.76 -18.08 -21.86
C GLU A 77 -3.80 -17.17 -23.09
N ALA A 78 -4.26 -17.70 -24.22
CA ALA A 78 -4.31 -16.96 -25.48
C ALA A 78 -5.19 -15.70 -25.41
N ASP A 79 -6.17 -15.68 -24.51
CA ASP A 79 -7.12 -14.57 -24.30
C ASP A 79 -6.83 -13.73 -23.05
N GLY A 80 -5.87 -14.13 -22.21
CA GLY A 80 -5.43 -13.35 -21.04
C GLY A 80 -5.06 -14.17 -19.82
#